data_AF-A0A966XHV2-F1
#
_entry.id   AF-A0A966XHV2-F1
#
_cell.length_a   1.000
_cell.length_b   1.000
_cell.length_c   1.000
_cell.angle_alpha   90.00
_cell.angle_beta   90.00
_cell.angle_gamma   90.00
#
_symmetry.space_group_name_H-M   'P 1'
#
loop_
_entity.id
_entity.type
_entity.pdbx_description
1 polymer ?
#
loop_
_entity_poly.entity_id
_entity_poly.type
_entity_poly.pdbx_seq_one_letter_code
_entity_poly.pdbx_strand_id
1 'polypeptide(L)'
;MPAKDLEQIVNLAKRRGFAFPSAEIYGGFRSSYDYGPLGALMLRNVKDAWVRAVVQMRSDVVLIDAAILNPPQTFEASGHLANFSDPLVDCTVCKRRFRADQLEQRDCPEKMKGCQFTEARAFNLMFKTHAG
;
A
#
# COMPACT_ATOMS: atom_id res chain seq x y z
N MET A 1 -29.87 1.19 10.25
CA MET A 1 -29.98 0.71 8.86
C MET A 1 -28.61 0.18 8.44
N PRO A 2 -28.53 -0.92 7.67
CA PRO A 2 -27.26 -1.39 7.12
C PRO A 2 -26.67 -0.32 6.19
N ALA A 3 -25.33 -0.32 6.04
CA ALA A 3 -24.66 0.56 5.10
C ALA A 3 -25.07 0.22 3.66
N LYS A 4 -25.29 1.25 2.84
CA LYS A 4 -25.71 1.16 1.44
C LYS A 4 -24.52 1.12 0.47
N ASP A 5 -23.37 1.62 0.91
CA ASP A 5 -22.14 1.69 0.13
C ASP A 5 -20.91 1.67 1.07
N LEU A 6 -19.73 1.55 0.47
CA LEU A 6 -18.46 1.54 1.19
C LEU A 6 -18.13 2.89 1.82
N GLU A 7 -18.58 4.00 1.23
CA GLU A 7 -18.30 5.34 1.72
C GLU A 7 -18.94 5.57 3.10
N GLN A 8 -20.15 5.07 3.31
CA GLN A 8 -20.81 5.08 4.61
C GLN A 8 -20.01 4.30 5.68
N ILE A 9 -19.42 3.17 5.30
CA ILE A 9 -18.58 2.36 6.20
C ILE A 9 -17.29 3.11 6.54
N VAL A 10 -16.61 3.68 5.53
CA VAL A 10 -15.37 4.46 5.71
C VAL A 10 -15.63 5.67 6.60
N ASN A 11 -16.72 6.40 6.37
CA ASN A 11 -17.12 7.54 7.19
C ASN A 11 -17.42 7.13 8.64
N LEU A 12 -18.07 5.99 8.85
CA LEU A 12 -18.29 5.45 10.20
C LEU A 12 -16.98 5.07 10.87
N ALA A 13 -16.10 4.34 10.18
CA ALA A 13 -14.80 3.91 10.69
C ALA A 13 -13.95 5.11 11.13
N LYS A 14 -13.92 6.17 10.32
CA LYS A 14 -13.25 7.43 10.64
C LYS A 14 -13.87 8.09 11.89
N ARG A 15 -15.20 8.28 11.91
CA ARG A 15 -15.91 8.90 13.06
C ARG A 15 -15.77 8.11 14.37
N ARG A 16 -15.57 6.79 14.28
CA ARG A 16 -15.43 5.90 15.45
C ARG A 16 -13.97 5.70 15.86
N GLY A 17 -13.01 6.32 15.20
CA GLY A 17 -11.60 6.24 15.59
C GLY A 17 -10.93 4.91 15.23
N PHE A 18 -11.27 4.34 14.07
CA PHE A 18 -10.58 3.18 13.53
C PHE A 18 -9.36 3.58 12.70
N ALA A 19 -9.55 4.26 11.57
CA ALA A 19 -8.46 4.63 10.67
C ALA A 19 -8.68 6.01 10.06
N PHE A 20 -7.59 6.75 9.88
CA PHE A 20 -7.54 8.08 9.30
C PHE A 20 -6.46 8.13 8.22
N PRO A 21 -6.62 8.91 7.14
CA PRO A 21 -5.50 9.24 6.27
C PRO A 21 -4.36 9.86 7.09
N SER A 22 -3.13 9.36 6.96
CA SER A 22 -2.02 9.94 7.72
C SER A 22 -1.75 11.37 7.28
N ALA A 23 -1.31 12.22 8.19
CA ALA A 23 -1.06 13.65 7.95
C ALA A 23 -2.29 14.39 7.34
N GLU A 24 -3.51 14.00 7.74
CA GLU A 24 -4.76 14.53 7.16
C GLU A 24 -4.82 16.07 7.15
N ILE A 25 -4.42 16.72 8.25
CA ILE A 25 -4.43 18.18 8.38
C ILE A 25 -3.42 18.89 7.44
N TYR A 26 -2.50 18.14 6.84
CA TYR A 26 -1.51 18.62 5.87
C TYR A 26 -1.84 18.22 4.43
N GLY A 27 -3.05 17.70 4.17
CA GLY A 27 -3.49 17.25 2.85
C GLY A 27 -3.33 15.75 2.60
N GLY A 28 -2.93 14.99 3.63
CA GLY A 28 -2.81 13.54 3.59
C GLY A 28 -1.51 13.04 2.97
N PHE A 29 -1.04 11.88 3.43
CA PHE A 29 0.07 11.16 2.81
C PHE A 29 -0.44 9.89 2.13
N ARG A 30 -0.24 9.81 0.81
CA ARG A 30 -0.82 8.76 -0.04
C ARG A 30 -0.43 7.37 0.48
N SER A 31 -1.41 6.47 0.52
CA SER A 31 -1.24 5.06 0.93
C SER A 31 -0.70 4.87 2.35
N SER A 32 -0.93 5.83 3.24
CA SER A 32 -0.59 5.71 4.65
C SER A 32 -1.76 6.14 5.53
N TYR A 33 -1.90 5.47 6.67
CA TYR A 33 -3.05 5.62 7.56
C TYR A 33 -2.62 5.55 9.02
N ASP A 34 -3.23 6.40 9.84
CA ASP A 34 -3.07 6.39 11.29
C ASP A 34 -4.26 5.68 11.93
N TYR A 35 -3.99 4.76 12.85
CA TYR A 35 -5.05 4.04 13.58
C TYR A 35 -5.43 4.78 14.86
N GLY A 36 -6.72 5.10 15.02
CA GLY A 36 -7.24 5.73 16.23
C GLY A 36 -7.35 4.78 17.42
N PRO A 37 -7.94 5.22 18.55
CA PRO A 37 -7.99 4.42 19.78
C PRO A 37 -8.62 3.03 19.58
N LEU A 38 -9.74 2.93 18.86
CA LEU A 38 -10.38 1.64 18.57
C LEU A 38 -9.62 0.86 17.50
N GLY A 39 -9.09 1.55 16.48
CA GLY A 39 -8.34 0.91 15.41
C GLY A 39 -7.02 0.30 15.87
N ALA A 40 -6.32 0.96 16.78
CA ALA A 40 -5.06 0.46 17.35
C ALA A 40 -5.29 -0.83 18.15
N LEU A 41 -6.34 -0.85 18.97
CA LEU A 41 -6.75 -2.05 19.71
C LEU A 41 -7.21 -3.17 18.76
N MET A 42 -8.00 -2.83 17.74
CA MET A 42 -8.43 -3.78 16.72
C MET A 42 -7.21 -4.40 16.00
N LEU A 43 -6.27 -3.58 15.54
CA LEU A 43 -5.06 -4.04 14.85
C LEU A 43 -4.24 -4.97 15.74
N ARG A 44 -4.09 -4.63 17.03
CA ARG A 44 -3.41 -5.47 18.01
C ARG A 44 -4.13 -6.81 18.19
N ASN A 45 -5.45 -6.79 18.40
CA ASN A 45 -6.24 -8.02 18.56
C ASN A 45 -6.12 -8.94 17.35
N VAL A 46 -6.10 -8.40 16.13
CA VAL A 46 -5.90 -9.18 14.89
C VAL A 46 -4.51 -9.80 14.85
N LYS A 47 -3.45 -9.03 15.18
CA LYS A 47 -2.08 -9.54 15.25
C LYS A 47 -1.93 -10.65 16.31
N ASP A 48 -2.47 -10.43 17.50
CA ASP A 48 -2.40 -11.39 18.61
C ASP A 48 -3.16 -12.68 18.27
N ALA A 49 -4.33 -12.57 17.63
CA ALA A 49 -5.08 -13.72 17.14
C ALA A 49 -4.29 -14.52 16.10
N TRP A 50 -3.60 -13.84 15.17
CA TRP A 50 -2.75 -14.49 14.18
C TRP A 50 -1.54 -15.20 14.82
N VAL A 51 -0.84 -14.53 15.75
CA VAL A 51 0.30 -15.12 16.46
C VAL A 51 -0.13 -16.36 17.23
N ARG A 52 -1.27 -16.30 17.91
CA ARG A 52 -1.82 -17.47 18.59
C ARG A 52 -2.09 -18.62 17.62
N ALA A 53 -2.78 -18.34 16.52
CA ALA A 53 -3.21 -19.37 15.59
C ALA A 53 -2.05 -20.00 14.78
N VAL A 54 -1.07 -19.19 14.37
CA VAL A 54 -0.04 -19.60 13.42
C VAL A 54 1.28 -19.95 14.10
N VAL A 55 1.62 -19.30 15.22
CA VAL A 55 2.88 -19.53 15.93
C VAL A 55 2.66 -20.39 17.17
N GLN A 56 1.75 -20.02 18.07
CA GLN A 56 1.64 -20.69 19.38
C GLN A 56 0.94 -22.05 19.31
N MET A 57 0.00 -22.22 18.38
CA MET A 57 -0.75 -23.46 18.18
C MET A 57 -0.06 -24.46 17.24
N ARG A 58 1.12 -24.12 16.71
CA ARG A 58 1.87 -24.92 15.74
C ARG A 58 3.28 -25.17 16.27
N SER A 59 3.76 -26.40 16.12
CA SER A 59 5.12 -26.78 16.56
C SER A 59 6.20 -26.50 15.51
N ASP A 60 5.81 -26.11 14.29
CA ASP A 60 6.69 -25.96 13.12
C ASP A 60 6.96 -24.51 12.72
N VAL A 61 6.51 -23.53 13.53
CA VAL A 61 6.64 -22.10 13.25
C VAL A 61 7.26 -21.38 14.44
N VAL A 62 8.26 -20.54 14.17
CA VAL A 62 8.94 -19.71 15.18
C VAL A 62 8.80 -18.24 14.79
N LEU A 63 8.42 -17.40 15.74
CA LEU A 63 8.35 -15.95 15.54
C LEU A 63 9.73 -15.32 15.69
N ILE A 64 10.14 -14.56 14.69
CA ILE A 64 11.35 -13.72 14.71
C ILE A 64 10.96 -12.27 14.42
N ASP A 65 11.70 -11.32 14.99
CA ASP A 65 11.57 -9.90 14.70
C ASP A 65 12.86 -9.42 14.01
N ALA A 66 12.75 -9.08 12.73
CA ALA A 66 13.90 -8.76 11.87
C ALA A 66 13.94 -7.27 11.50
N ALA A 67 15.14 -6.76 11.21
CA ALA A 67 15.31 -5.37 10.82
C ALA A 67 14.61 -5.07 9.48
N ILE A 68 13.94 -3.91 9.41
CA ILE A 68 13.25 -3.43 8.20
C ILE A 68 14.28 -2.95 7.16
N LEU A 69 15.29 -2.20 7.61
CA LEU A 69 16.38 -1.73 6.75
C LEU A 69 17.36 -2.86 6.49
N ASN A 70 17.66 -3.11 5.22
CA ASN A 70 18.55 -4.19 4.79
C ASN A 70 19.52 -3.69 3.72
N PRO A 71 20.73 -4.28 3.64
CA PRO A 71 21.69 -3.94 2.61
C PRO A 71 21.20 -4.41 1.22
N PRO A 72 21.57 -3.72 0.13
CA PRO A 72 21.09 -4.03 -1.23
C PRO A 72 21.31 -5.49 -1.66
N GLN A 73 22.37 -6.13 -1.18
CA GLN A 73 22.75 -7.50 -1.50
C GLN A 73 21.64 -8.51 -1.13
N THR A 74 20.89 -8.27 -0.05
CA THR A 74 19.75 -9.13 0.34
C THR A 74 18.65 -9.11 -0.72
N PHE A 75 18.39 -7.92 -1.29
CA PHE A 75 17.36 -7.73 -2.31
C PHE A 75 17.83 -8.16 -3.70
N GLU A 76 19.14 -8.10 -3.95
CA GLU A 76 19.75 -8.64 -5.17
C GLU A 76 19.67 -10.17 -5.18
N ALA A 77 20.12 -10.82 -4.09
CA ALA A 77 20.11 -12.27 -3.97
C ALA A 77 18.68 -12.86 -4.06
N SER A 78 17.69 -12.15 -3.53
CA SER A 78 16.28 -12.55 -3.64
C SER A 78 15.61 -12.14 -4.96
N GLY A 79 16.30 -11.39 -5.83
CA GLY A 79 15.81 -10.94 -7.13
C GLY A 79 14.83 -9.76 -7.10
N HIS A 80 14.58 -9.15 -5.94
CA HIS A 80 13.68 -8.00 -5.82
C HIS A 80 14.18 -6.77 -6.57
N LEU A 81 15.50 -6.57 -6.69
CA LEU A 81 16.04 -5.46 -7.48
C LEU A 81 15.61 -5.53 -8.95
N ALA A 82 15.55 -6.74 -9.53
CA ALA A 82 15.24 -6.96 -10.93
C ALA A 82 13.74 -7.12 -11.21
N ASN A 83 13.02 -7.79 -10.30
CA ASN A 83 11.67 -8.29 -10.61
C ASN A 83 10.54 -7.59 -9.85
N PHE A 84 10.83 -6.84 -8.79
CA PHE A 84 9.80 -6.19 -7.97
C PHE A 84 9.40 -4.83 -8.55
N SER A 85 8.80 -4.86 -9.73
CA SER A 85 8.42 -3.66 -10.49
C SER A 85 7.02 -3.75 -11.07
N ASP A 86 6.32 -2.62 -11.07
CA ASP A 86 5.08 -2.46 -11.83
C ASP A 86 5.37 -1.80 -13.19
N PRO A 87 4.64 -2.18 -14.25
CA PRO A 87 4.71 -1.48 -15.53
C PRO A 87 3.98 -0.14 -15.42
N LEU A 88 4.71 0.97 -15.42
CA LEU A 88 4.12 2.31 -15.37
C LEU A 88 4.15 2.98 -16.74
N VAL A 89 3.08 3.72 -17.05
CA VAL A 89 2.96 4.61 -18.21
C VAL A 89 2.66 6.02 -17.75
N ASP A 90 3.26 7.01 -18.40
CA ASP A 90 3.00 8.42 -18.15
C ASP A 90 2.02 8.95 -19.18
N CYS A 91 0.98 9.64 -18.73
CA CYS A 91 0.12 10.37 -19.65
C CYS A 91 0.77 11.70 -20.03
N THR A 92 0.99 11.92 -21.32
CA THR A 92 1.63 13.15 -21.83
C THR A 92 0.78 14.39 -21.65
N VAL A 93 -0.54 14.23 -21.47
CA VAL A 93 -1.53 15.29 -21.29
C VAL A 93 -1.73 15.63 -19.81
N CYS A 94 -2.18 14.67 -19.00
CA CYS A 94 -2.48 14.94 -17.59
C CYS A 94 -1.25 14.88 -16.67
N LYS A 95 -0.08 14.47 -17.20
CA LYS A 95 1.21 14.37 -16.48
C LYS A 95 1.17 13.46 -15.24
N ARG A 96 0.18 12.56 -15.15
CA ARG A 96 0.07 11.55 -14.10
C ARG A 96 0.61 10.22 -14.59
N ARG A 97 1.11 9.41 -13.65
CA ARG A 97 1.55 8.04 -13.92
C ARG A 97 0.44 7.07 -13.57
N PHE A 98 0.31 6.04 -14.40
CA PHE A 98 -0.67 4.98 -14.23
C PHE A 98 0.00 3.63 -14.37
N ARG A 99 -0.56 2.65 -13.68
CA ARG A 99 -0.19 1.25 -13.83
C ARG A 99 -0.78 0.73 -15.14
N ALA A 100 0.09 0.31 -16.06
CA ALA A 100 -0.29 -0.11 -17.40
C ALA A 100 -1.24 -1.31 -17.38
N ASP A 101 -1.06 -2.21 -16.41
CA ASP A 101 -1.87 -3.39 -16.19
C ASP A 101 -3.27 -3.09 -15.61
N GLN A 102 -3.49 -1.88 -15.10
CA GLN A 102 -4.79 -1.42 -14.58
C GLN A 102 -5.55 -0.55 -15.58
N LEU A 103 -4.99 -0.28 -16.76
CA LEU A 103 -5.63 0.50 -17.82
C LEU A 103 -6.35 -0.45 -18.78
N GLU A 104 -7.65 -0.70 -18.56
CA GLU A 104 -8.44 -1.62 -19.40
C GLU A 104 -8.51 -1.18 -20.88
N GLN A 105 -8.64 0.13 -21.15
CA GLN A 105 -8.83 0.66 -22.52
C GLN A 105 -7.82 1.74 -22.91
N ARG A 106 -6.73 1.91 -22.17
CA ARG A 106 -5.85 3.10 -22.28
C ARG A 106 -6.63 4.42 -22.25
N ASP A 107 -7.76 4.45 -21.56
CA ASP A 107 -8.44 5.68 -21.23
C ASP A 107 -7.85 6.26 -19.96
N CYS A 108 -7.68 7.58 -19.95
CA CYS A 108 -7.17 8.26 -18.77
C CYS A 108 -8.26 8.29 -17.68
N PRO A 109 -7.96 7.80 -16.45
CA PRO A 109 -8.89 7.88 -15.33
C PRO A 109 -9.36 9.31 -15.00
N GLU A 110 -8.56 10.32 -15.37
CA GLU A 110 -8.91 11.74 -15.21
C GLU A 110 -9.89 12.26 -16.28
N LYS A 111 -10.34 11.39 -17.20
CA LYS A 111 -11.31 11.69 -18.28
C LYS A 111 -10.96 12.93 -19.12
N MET A 112 -9.66 13.23 -19.25
CA MET A 112 -9.19 14.27 -20.16
C MET A 112 -9.22 13.74 -21.61
N LYS A 113 -9.68 14.57 -22.55
CA LYS A 113 -9.72 14.21 -23.98
C LYS A 113 -8.32 14.16 -24.57
N GLY A 114 -8.04 13.15 -25.40
CA GLY A 114 -6.80 13.06 -26.18
C GLY A 114 -5.57 12.56 -25.41
N CYS A 115 -5.76 11.87 -24.29
CA CYS A 115 -4.65 11.33 -23.52
C CYS A 115 -3.84 10.32 -24.31
N GLN A 116 -2.54 10.59 -24.44
CA GLN A 116 -1.55 9.66 -24.97
C GLN A 116 -0.65 9.18 -23.84
N PHE A 117 -0.30 7.90 -23.88
CA PHE A 117 0.56 7.25 -22.89
C PHE A 117 1.93 6.96 -23.48
N THR A 118 2.97 7.11 -22.67
CA THR A 118 4.31 6.65 -23.03
C THR A 118 4.35 5.12 -23.13
N GLU A 119 5.46 4.60 -23.63
CA GLU A 119 5.77 3.17 -23.45
C GLU A 119 5.85 2.81 -21.98
N ALA A 120 5.46 1.57 -21.66
CA ALA A 120 5.50 1.06 -20.31
C ALA A 120 6.96 0.88 -19.88
N ARG A 121 7.29 1.37 -18.69
CA ARG A 121 8.60 1.20 -18.06
C ARG A 121 8.43 0.48 -16.73
N ALA A 122 9.33 -0.45 -16.45
CA ALA A 122 9.39 -1.13 -15.17
C ALA A 122 9.85 -0.13 -14.09
N PHE A 123 9.00 0.13 -13.10
CA PHE A 123 9.33 0.97 -11.95
C PHE A 123 9.45 0.10 -10.70
N ASN A 124 10.64 0.05 -10.11
CA ASN A 124 10.86 -0.73 -8.90
C ASN A 124 10.10 -0.11 -7.71
N LEU A 125 9.41 -0.95 -6.94
CA LEU A 125 8.52 -0.51 -5.86
C LEU A 125 9.22 -0.37 -4.50
N MET A 126 10.50 -0.76 -4.38
CA MET A 126 11.24 -0.63 -3.13
C MET A 126 11.65 0.82 -2.86
N PHE A 127 11.53 1.23 -1.60
CA PHE A 127 12.06 2.52 -1.14
C PHE A 127 13.58 2.43 -0.99
N LYS A 128 14.31 3.25 -1.76
CA LYS A 128 15.74 3.44 -1.59
C LYS A 128 16.00 4.49 -0.50
N THR A 129 16.88 4.15 0.44
CA THR A 129 17.38 5.08 1.46
C THR A 129 18.90 4.92 1.61
N HIS A 130 19.55 5.84 2.31
CA HIS A 130 20.97 5.80 2.63
C HIS A 130 21.10 5.85 4.16
N ALA A 131 21.84 4.91 4.73
CA ALA A 131 22.07 4.82 6.16
C ALA A 131 23.46 5.38 6.48
N GLY A 132 23.51 6.63 6.94
CA GLY A 132 24.76 7.31 7.33
C GLY A 132 25.60 7.74 6.14
#